data_AF-A0A0F8WKL3-F1
#
_entry.id   AF-A0A0F8WKL3-F1
#
_cell.length_a   1.000
_cell.length_b   1.000
_cell.length_c   1.000
_cell.angle_alpha   90.00
_cell.angle_beta   90.00
_cell.angle_gamma   90.00
#
_symmetry.space_group_name_H-M   'P 1'
#
loop_
_entity.id
_entity.type
_entity.pdbx_description
1 polymer ?
#
loop_
_entity_poly.entity_id
_entity_poly.type
_entity_poly.pdbx_seq_one_letter_code
_entity_poly.pdbx_strand_id
1 'polypeptide(L)'
;MMLLKVAASLLSLSVSASSLSLRPRSITPPSGCPIPTWKVTTFHWYNGSHSLDCIHNEADINAKGCLCGSNWCDPNPSTCNGSMVNVCWTGMPNYQPWGYGPPETLEIDFADGLTCHDQYIGYRVHDIGHGASNCGYADRGLGRIVAFYGSSDFAQSTGHMDYTLGSGHALTCVNGSSITYSGSTDFPLFCEHDADFNATCTAPVFEIPVLSYQWVS
;
A
#
# COMPACT_ATOMS: atom_id res chain seq x y z
N MET A 1 22.62 -7.99 69.06
CA MET A 1 21.60 -7.55 68.08
C MET A 1 22.04 -8.02 66.71
N MET A 2 21.49 -9.13 66.25
CA MET A 2 21.90 -9.84 65.04
C MET A 2 20.70 -9.76 64.08
N LEU A 3 20.80 -8.96 63.02
CA LEU A 3 19.73 -8.78 62.03
C LEU A 3 20.11 -9.56 60.77
N LEU A 4 19.55 -10.77 60.65
CA LEU A 4 19.55 -11.57 59.43
C LEU A 4 18.72 -10.86 58.35
N LYS A 5 19.33 -10.49 57.22
CA LYS A 5 18.61 -10.10 56.01
C LYS A 5 18.47 -11.31 55.10
N VAL A 6 17.26 -11.82 54.97
CA VAL A 6 16.89 -12.88 54.02
C VAL A 6 16.71 -12.23 52.64
N ALA A 7 17.53 -12.65 51.67
CA ALA A 7 17.39 -12.25 50.27
C ALA A 7 16.36 -13.15 49.58
N ALA A 8 15.22 -12.58 49.16
CA ALA A 8 14.25 -13.27 48.31
C ALA A 8 14.64 -13.07 46.85
N SER A 9 15.14 -14.12 46.20
CA SER A 9 15.38 -14.15 44.76
C SER A 9 14.13 -14.68 44.06
N LEU A 10 13.40 -13.79 43.37
CA LEU A 10 12.29 -14.17 42.50
C LEU A 10 12.86 -14.44 41.10
N LEU A 11 12.91 -15.72 40.70
CA LEU A 11 13.12 -16.09 39.30
C LEU A 11 11.83 -15.84 38.52
N SER A 12 11.83 -14.87 37.62
CA SER A 12 10.79 -14.72 36.61
C SER A 12 11.01 -15.75 35.51
N LEU A 13 10.11 -16.73 35.39
CA LEU A 13 10.01 -17.56 34.18
C LEU A 13 9.31 -16.74 33.10
N SER A 14 10.08 -16.14 32.21
CA SER A 14 9.60 -15.59 30.94
C SER A 14 9.25 -16.73 29.99
N VAL A 15 7.96 -17.06 29.91
CA VAL A 15 7.43 -17.95 28.86
C VAL A 15 7.40 -17.14 27.56
N SER A 16 8.37 -17.39 26.67
CA SER A 16 8.34 -16.90 25.29
C SER A 16 7.23 -17.62 24.54
N ALA A 17 6.00 -17.07 24.58
CA ALA A 17 4.93 -17.50 23.69
C ALA A 17 5.32 -17.11 22.25
N SER A 18 5.86 -18.06 21.50
CA SER A 18 6.03 -17.92 20.06
C SER A 18 4.63 -17.99 19.44
N SER A 19 4.10 -16.86 18.97
CA SER A 19 2.86 -16.83 18.21
C SER A 19 3.08 -17.63 16.92
N LEU A 20 2.50 -18.82 16.84
CA LEU A 20 2.37 -19.56 15.59
C LEU A 20 1.42 -18.75 14.69
N SER A 21 1.99 -17.89 13.86
CA SER A 21 1.25 -17.21 12.79
C SER A 21 0.76 -18.28 11.82
N LEU A 22 -0.52 -18.63 11.92
CA LEU A 22 -1.22 -19.48 10.96
C LEU A 22 -1.30 -18.72 9.64
N ARG A 23 -0.39 -19.02 8.71
CA ARG A 23 -0.48 -18.49 7.34
C ARG A 23 -1.60 -19.22 6.59
N PRO A 24 -2.54 -18.49 5.97
CA PRO A 24 -3.57 -19.10 5.13
C PRO A 24 -2.90 -19.94 4.03
N ARG A 25 -3.49 -21.09 3.72
CA ARG A 25 -3.05 -21.94 2.61
C ARG A 25 -4.07 -21.85 1.49
N SER A 26 -3.59 -21.95 0.26
CA SER A 26 -4.47 -21.99 -0.90
C SER A 26 -5.45 -23.16 -0.80
N ILE A 27 -6.69 -22.93 -1.24
CA ILE A 27 -7.70 -23.98 -1.38
C ILE A 27 -7.31 -24.99 -2.46
N THR A 28 -7.93 -26.16 -2.43
CA THR A 28 -7.92 -27.07 -3.58
C THR A 28 -9.00 -26.60 -4.57
N PRO A 29 -8.67 -26.31 -5.84
CA PRO A 29 -9.68 -25.93 -6.82
C PRO A 29 -10.59 -27.12 -7.16
N PRO A 30 -11.78 -26.88 -7.77
CA PRO A 30 -12.59 -27.95 -8.32
C PRO A 30 -11.80 -28.85 -9.29
N SER A 31 -12.19 -30.12 -9.38
CA SER A 31 -11.51 -31.08 -10.25
C SER A 31 -11.46 -30.59 -11.69
N GLY A 32 -10.26 -30.62 -12.29
CA GLY A 32 -10.04 -30.15 -13.65
C GLY A 32 -9.89 -28.64 -13.81
N CYS A 33 -9.89 -27.86 -12.71
CA CYS A 33 -9.63 -26.42 -12.76
C CYS A 33 -8.19 -26.10 -12.30
N PRO A 34 -7.49 -25.20 -13.00
CA PRO A 34 -6.16 -24.75 -12.59
C PRO A 34 -6.23 -23.83 -11.36
N ILE A 35 -5.19 -23.81 -10.53
CA ILE A 35 -5.04 -22.82 -9.46
C ILE A 35 -3.92 -21.83 -9.83
N PRO A 36 -4.17 -20.52 -9.77
CA PRO A 36 -3.11 -19.54 -10.01
C PRO A 36 -2.10 -19.54 -8.85
N THR A 37 -0.89 -19.07 -9.13
CA THR A 37 0.13 -18.81 -8.11
C THR A 37 0.45 -17.32 -8.13
N TRP A 38 -0.01 -16.59 -7.12
CA TRP A 38 0.22 -15.16 -6.99
C TRP A 38 1.42 -14.92 -6.08
N LYS A 39 2.59 -14.79 -6.69
CA LYS A 39 3.84 -14.56 -5.98
C LYS A 39 4.33 -13.14 -6.24
N VAL A 40 4.41 -12.34 -5.19
CA VAL A 40 4.99 -10.99 -5.24
C VAL A 40 6.50 -11.11 -5.15
N THR A 41 7.19 -10.63 -6.17
CA THR A 41 8.66 -10.65 -6.28
C THR A 41 9.29 -9.33 -5.89
N THR A 42 8.58 -8.23 -6.13
CA THR A 42 9.00 -6.87 -5.82
C THR A 42 7.86 -6.17 -5.10
N PHE A 43 8.17 -5.47 -4.01
CA PHE A 43 7.24 -4.57 -3.34
C PHE A 43 8.03 -3.34 -2.90
N HIS A 44 7.68 -2.18 -3.47
CA HIS A 44 8.22 -0.89 -3.09
C HIS A 44 7.07 0.08 -2.86
N TRP A 45 7.06 0.70 -1.69
CA TRP A 45 6.10 1.75 -1.36
C TRP A 45 6.86 2.96 -0.82
N TYR A 46 6.76 4.06 -1.53
CA TYR A 46 7.22 5.36 -1.06
C TYR A 46 6.03 6.15 -0.56
N ASN A 47 6.05 6.52 0.73
CA ASN A 47 4.98 7.28 1.37
C ASN A 47 5.51 8.61 1.91
N GLY A 48 4.85 9.71 1.56
CA GLY A 48 5.21 11.04 2.02
C GLY A 48 4.64 11.30 3.42
N SER A 49 5.37 12.03 4.26
CA SER A 49 4.87 12.42 5.58
C SER A 49 3.82 13.55 5.51
N HIS A 50 3.82 14.32 4.42
CA HIS A 50 2.99 15.50 4.21
C HIS A 50 2.41 15.54 2.79
N SER A 51 1.56 14.59 2.46
CA SER A 51 0.92 14.51 1.15
C SER A 51 -0.22 15.52 1.00
N LEU A 52 -0.35 16.10 -0.19
CA LEU A 52 -1.38 17.08 -0.52
C LEU A 52 -2.71 16.37 -0.82
N ASP A 53 -3.70 16.47 0.07
CA ASP A 53 -5.04 15.89 -0.14
C ASP A 53 -6.05 16.90 -0.69
N CYS A 54 -6.20 16.92 -2.02
CA CYS A 54 -7.14 17.81 -2.68
C CYS A 54 -8.58 17.30 -2.76
N ILE A 55 -8.95 16.25 -2.02
CA ILE A 55 -10.31 15.67 -2.09
C ILE A 55 -10.98 15.63 -0.73
N HIS A 56 -10.30 15.19 0.33
CA HIS A 56 -10.93 14.99 1.63
C HIS A 56 -10.48 16.04 2.68
N ASN A 57 -9.35 16.69 2.48
CA ASN A 57 -8.81 17.69 3.40
C ASN A 57 -9.16 19.12 2.97
N GLU A 58 -10.09 19.77 3.69
CA GLU A 58 -10.53 21.13 3.38
C GLU A 58 -9.42 22.19 3.49
N ALA A 59 -8.42 21.99 4.35
CA ALA A 59 -7.30 22.91 4.46
C ALA A 59 -6.41 22.84 3.20
N ASP A 60 -6.12 21.63 2.72
CA ASP A 60 -5.34 21.38 1.51
C ASP A 60 -6.10 21.82 0.25
N ILE A 61 -7.40 21.52 0.16
CA ILE A 61 -8.28 21.98 -0.93
C ILE A 61 -8.25 23.50 -1.08
N ASN A 62 -8.16 24.23 0.04
CA ASN A 62 -8.13 25.69 0.05
C ASN A 62 -6.71 26.28 0.09
N ALA A 63 -5.67 25.44 0.18
CA ALA A 63 -4.30 25.89 0.30
C ALA A 63 -3.86 26.66 -0.94
N LYS A 64 -3.19 27.80 -0.70
CA LYS A 64 -2.64 28.63 -1.77
C LYS A 64 -1.12 28.63 -1.69
N GLY A 65 -0.48 28.25 -2.79
CA GLY A 65 0.96 28.34 -2.98
C GLY A 65 1.33 29.59 -3.77
N CYS A 66 2.54 30.12 -3.56
CA CYS A 66 3.10 31.11 -4.47
C CYS A 66 3.80 30.39 -5.63
N LEU A 67 3.34 30.66 -6.85
CA LEU A 67 3.95 30.15 -8.07
C LEU A 67 4.93 31.19 -8.63
N CYS A 68 6.24 30.95 -8.45
CA CYS A 68 7.34 31.77 -8.94
C CYS A 68 7.88 31.20 -10.27
N GLY A 69 7.27 31.56 -11.40
CA GLY A 69 7.64 31.02 -12.71
C GLY A 69 7.13 29.59 -12.90
N SER A 70 8.03 28.62 -13.05
CA SER A 70 7.70 27.19 -13.16
C SER A 70 7.86 26.40 -11.86
N ASN A 71 8.15 27.09 -10.74
CA ASN A 71 8.47 26.48 -9.45
C ASN A 71 7.66 27.09 -8.31
N TRP A 72 7.54 26.34 -7.22
CA TRP A 72 6.94 26.80 -5.98
C TRP A 72 7.95 27.57 -5.11
N CYS A 73 7.48 28.59 -4.42
CA CYS A 73 8.25 29.41 -3.49
C CYS A 73 7.40 29.71 -2.25
N ASP A 74 8.02 30.32 -1.23
CA ASP A 74 7.37 30.65 0.04
C ASP A 74 5.99 31.32 -0.18
N PRO A 75 4.88 30.73 0.34
CA PRO A 75 3.52 31.16 0.07
C PRO A 75 3.14 32.39 0.88
N ASN A 76 3.91 33.47 0.76
CA ASN A 76 3.61 34.73 1.41
C ASN A 76 2.93 35.68 0.41
N PRO A 77 1.64 36.03 0.58
CA PRO A 77 0.92 36.89 -0.35
C PRO A 77 1.54 38.28 -0.55
N SER A 78 2.29 38.78 0.44
CA SER A 78 2.93 40.10 0.40
C SER A 78 4.29 40.11 -0.28
N THR A 79 4.95 38.96 -0.40
CA THR A 79 6.29 38.82 -1.00
C THR A 79 6.34 37.82 -2.15
N CYS A 80 5.18 37.29 -2.55
CA CYS A 80 5.06 36.36 -3.66
C CYS A 80 5.49 37.04 -4.96
N ASN A 81 6.68 36.70 -5.46
CA ASN A 81 7.24 37.21 -6.71
C ASN A 81 6.64 36.48 -7.93
N GLY A 82 5.32 36.28 -7.92
CA GLY A 82 4.60 35.35 -8.77
C GLY A 82 3.08 35.50 -8.58
N SER A 83 2.35 34.40 -8.73
CA SER A 83 0.89 34.38 -8.49
C SER A 83 0.55 33.44 -7.33
N MET A 84 -0.28 33.92 -6.40
CA MET A 84 -0.90 33.04 -5.40
C MET A 84 -2.00 32.23 -6.07
N VAL A 85 -1.81 30.92 -6.15
CA VAL A 85 -2.70 29.99 -6.84
C VAL A 85 -3.12 28.87 -5.90
N ASN A 86 -4.33 28.34 -6.11
CA ASN A 86 -4.77 27.17 -5.37
C ASN A 86 -3.93 25.97 -5.80
N VAL A 87 -3.24 25.32 -4.85
CA VAL A 87 -2.28 24.24 -5.14
C VAL A 87 -2.94 23.07 -5.87
N CYS A 88 -4.17 22.74 -5.48
CA CYS A 88 -4.96 21.64 -6.02
C CYS A 88 -5.48 21.88 -7.45
N TRP A 89 -5.53 23.13 -7.90
CA TRP A 89 -6.17 23.49 -9.19
C TRP A 89 -5.17 23.85 -10.28
N THR A 90 -3.87 23.81 -10.00
CA THR A 90 -2.85 24.28 -10.94
C THR A 90 -2.59 23.33 -12.10
N GLY A 91 -2.84 22.02 -11.93
CA GLY A 91 -2.49 21.00 -12.94
C GLY A 91 -1.00 20.97 -13.30
N MET A 92 -0.13 21.55 -12.46
CA MET A 92 1.29 21.64 -12.75
C MET A 92 1.99 20.29 -12.57
N PRO A 93 2.93 19.93 -13.46
CA PRO A 93 3.67 18.68 -13.39
C PRO A 93 4.72 18.63 -12.26
N ASN A 94 5.01 19.76 -11.62
CA ASN A 94 5.94 19.84 -10.48
C ASN A 94 5.13 19.74 -9.17
N TYR A 95 4.85 18.49 -8.77
CA TYR A 95 3.93 18.08 -7.70
C TYR A 95 4.44 18.26 -6.26
N GLN A 96 5.47 19.06 -6.03
CA GLN A 96 5.93 19.42 -4.67
C GLN A 96 5.61 20.90 -4.39
N PRO A 97 4.32 21.28 -4.19
CA PRO A 97 4.00 22.58 -3.66
C PRO A 97 4.73 22.82 -2.35
N TRP A 98 5.07 24.09 -2.10
CA TRP A 98 5.82 24.45 -0.91
C TRP A 98 5.15 23.95 0.37
N GLY A 99 5.89 23.22 1.20
CA GLY A 99 5.39 22.64 2.45
C GLY A 99 4.75 21.26 2.32
N TYR A 100 4.65 20.71 1.11
CA TYR A 100 4.18 19.35 0.86
C TYR A 100 5.33 18.42 0.46
N GLY A 101 5.18 17.15 0.83
CA GLY A 101 6.13 16.10 0.56
C GLY A 101 6.18 15.70 -0.92
N PRO A 102 7.19 14.91 -1.30
CA PRO A 102 7.28 14.26 -2.61
C PRO A 102 6.06 13.38 -2.95
N PRO A 103 5.82 13.12 -4.24
CA PRO A 103 4.76 12.20 -4.67
C PRO A 103 4.96 10.80 -4.08
N GLU A 104 3.88 10.21 -3.58
CA GLU A 104 3.86 8.82 -3.12
C GLU A 104 3.81 7.87 -4.32
N THR A 105 4.42 6.70 -4.18
CA THR A 105 4.41 5.66 -5.23
C THR A 105 4.28 4.27 -4.63
N LEU A 106 3.58 3.38 -5.32
CA LEU A 106 3.51 1.95 -5.02
C LEU A 106 3.89 1.16 -6.27
N GLU A 107 4.80 0.21 -6.12
CA GLU A 107 5.22 -0.70 -7.18
C GLU A 107 5.18 -2.13 -6.63
N ILE A 108 4.45 -2.99 -7.34
CA ILE A 108 4.29 -4.40 -7.00
C ILE A 108 4.49 -5.23 -8.27
N ASP A 109 5.50 -6.10 -8.25
CA ASP A 109 5.72 -7.05 -9.34
C ASP A 109 5.35 -8.45 -8.89
N PHE A 110 4.69 -9.17 -9.79
CA PHE A 110 4.37 -10.57 -9.63
C PHE A 110 5.22 -11.45 -10.55
N ALA A 111 5.51 -12.66 -10.09
CA ALA A 111 6.30 -13.64 -10.84
C ALA A 111 5.65 -14.08 -12.18
N ASP A 112 4.34 -13.88 -12.33
CA ASP A 112 3.59 -14.16 -13.57
C ASP A 112 3.69 -13.01 -14.59
N GLY A 113 4.45 -11.96 -14.28
CA GLY A 113 4.67 -10.79 -15.14
C GLY A 113 3.64 -9.68 -14.96
N LEU A 114 2.69 -9.80 -14.02
CA LEU A 114 1.86 -8.65 -13.65
C LEU A 114 2.70 -7.61 -12.91
N THR A 115 2.66 -6.37 -13.40
CA THR A 115 3.25 -5.20 -12.72
C THR A 115 2.13 -4.24 -12.34
N CYS A 116 2.07 -3.87 -11.08
CA CYS A 116 1.16 -2.88 -10.54
C CYS A 116 1.94 -1.64 -10.18
N HIS A 117 1.59 -0.51 -10.79
CA HIS A 117 2.16 0.77 -10.41
C HIS A 117 1.03 1.73 -10.02
N ASP A 118 1.18 2.32 -8.84
CA ASP A 118 0.35 3.40 -8.36
C ASP A 118 1.22 4.62 -8.04
N GLN A 119 0.70 5.79 -8.34
CA GLN A 119 1.35 7.06 -8.05
C GLN A 119 0.29 8.04 -7.56
N TYR A 120 0.54 8.61 -6.39
CA TYR A 120 -0.32 9.63 -5.82
C TYR A 120 -0.07 10.93 -6.57
N ILE A 121 -1.13 11.45 -7.17
CA ILE A 121 -1.11 12.62 -8.04
C ILE A 121 -1.99 13.74 -7.48
N GLY A 122 -2.16 13.80 -6.16
CA GLY A 122 -2.90 14.87 -5.48
C GLY A 122 -4.38 14.92 -5.81
N TYR A 123 -4.97 13.91 -6.46
CA TYR A 123 -6.40 13.89 -6.83
C TYR A 123 -7.07 12.52 -6.69
N ARG A 124 -6.56 11.62 -5.85
CA ARG A 124 -7.18 10.30 -5.67
C ARG A 124 -8.15 10.27 -4.50
N VAL A 125 -9.21 9.46 -4.68
CA VAL A 125 -10.27 9.19 -3.67
C VAL A 125 -9.75 8.28 -2.53
N HIS A 126 -8.49 7.86 -2.56
CA HIS A 126 -7.87 7.03 -1.52
C HIS A 126 -6.36 7.30 -1.39
N ASP A 127 -5.85 7.15 -0.18
CA ASP A 127 -4.42 7.22 0.16
C ASP A 127 -3.70 5.92 -0.25
N ILE A 128 -2.43 6.02 -0.67
CA ILE A 128 -1.63 4.83 -0.95
C ILE A 128 -1.36 4.12 0.39
N GLY A 129 -1.80 2.87 0.51
CA GLY A 129 -1.72 2.10 1.77
C GLY A 129 -3.04 1.99 2.54
N HIS A 130 -4.11 2.66 2.08
CA HIS A 130 -5.47 2.49 2.63
C HIS A 130 -6.52 2.25 1.53
N GLY A 131 -6.14 1.54 0.45
CA GLY A 131 -7.02 1.38 -0.71
C GLY A 131 -6.59 0.34 -1.74
N ALA A 132 -7.31 0.33 -2.86
CA ALA A 132 -7.09 -0.61 -3.95
C ALA A 132 -6.23 -0.01 -5.08
N SER A 133 -5.17 -0.72 -5.47
CA SER A 133 -4.36 -0.41 -6.66
C SER A 133 -4.76 -1.31 -7.82
N ASN A 134 -5.44 -0.73 -8.81
CA ASN A 134 -5.99 -1.49 -9.93
C ASN A 134 -4.93 -1.81 -10.98
N CYS A 135 -4.46 -3.06 -11.00
CA CYS A 135 -3.50 -3.56 -12.00
C CYS A 135 -4.23 -4.03 -13.27
N GLY A 136 -4.70 -3.08 -14.07
CA GLY A 136 -5.44 -3.37 -15.31
C GLY A 136 -6.62 -2.43 -15.55
N TYR A 137 -6.36 -1.12 -15.51
CA TYR A 137 -7.35 -0.04 -15.63
C TYR A 137 -8.26 -0.14 -16.88
N ALA A 138 -7.85 -0.89 -17.90
CA ALA A 138 -8.60 -1.06 -19.14
C ALA A 138 -9.90 -1.88 -18.99
N ASP A 139 -10.02 -2.70 -17.94
CA ASP A 139 -10.99 -3.79 -17.93
C ASP A 139 -12.27 -3.52 -17.12
N ARG A 140 -12.49 -2.30 -16.59
CA ARG A 140 -13.73 -1.88 -15.87
C ARG A 140 -14.24 -2.89 -14.82
N GLY A 141 -13.35 -3.53 -14.07
CA GLY A 141 -13.69 -4.55 -13.06
C GLY A 141 -13.61 -6.00 -13.56
N LEU A 142 -13.30 -6.22 -14.84
CA LEU A 142 -12.98 -7.54 -15.39
C LEU A 142 -11.50 -7.90 -15.24
N GLY A 143 -10.66 -6.94 -14.82
CA GLY A 143 -9.20 -7.04 -14.72
C GLY A 143 -8.70 -7.76 -13.46
N ARG A 144 -7.40 -7.63 -13.19
CA ARG A 144 -6.76 -8.11 -11.95
C ARG A 144 -6.76 -6.96 -10.94
N ILE A 145 -7.37 -7.17 -9.79
CA ILE A 145 -7.54 -6.15 -8.74
C ILE A 145 -6.64 -6.53 -7.58
N VAL A 146 -5.72 -5.64 -7.22
CA VAL A 146 -4.83 -5.81 -6.07
C VAL A 146 -5.12 -4.68 -5.09
N ALA A 147 -5.41 -4.99 -3.84
CA ALA A 147 -5.55 -3.97 -2.81
C ALA A 147 -4.45 -4.12 -1.78
N PHE A 148 -3.83 -3.01 -1.39
CA PHE A 148 -2.76 -2.98 -0.41
C PHE A 148 -3.19 -2.10 0.76
N TYR A 149 -3.06 -2.66 1.96
CA TYR A 149 -3.26 -1.96 3.21
C TYR A 149 -2.02 -2.07 4.06
N GLY A 150 -1.55 -0.96 4.63
CA GLY A 150 -0.37 -0.96 5.47
C GLY A 150 -0.22 0.34 6.23
N SER A 151 0.73 0.37 7.16
CA SER A 151 1.18 1.59 7.82
C SER A 151 2.67 1.72 7.63
N SER A 152 3.08 2.91 7.21
CA SER A 152 4.48 3.29 7.08
C SER A 152 5.02 4.01 8.32
N ASP A 153 4.24 4.17 9.38
CA ASP A 153 4.63 4.96 10.57
C ASP A 153 5.70 4.28 11.43
N PHE A 154 5.90 2.99 11.22
CA PHE A 154 6.80 2.15 11.99
C PHE A 154 7.88 1.56 11.08
N ALA A 155 9.09 1.43 11.61
CA ALA A 155 10.19 0.77 10.90
C ALA A 155 9.85 -0.69 10.51
N GLN A 156 8.96 -1.32 11.27
CA GLN A 156 8.40 -2.62 10.93
C GLN A 156 6.91 -2.65 11.26
N SER A 157 6.10 -3.08 10.30
CA SER A 157 4.65 -3.24 10.42
C SER A 157 4.18 -4.48 9.65
N THR A 158 2.86 -4.65 9.55
CA THR A 158 2.23 -5.70 8.76
C THR A 158 1.49 -5.04 7.60
N GLY A 159 1.83 -5.45 6.37
CA GLY A 159 1.03 -5.19 5.19
C GLY A 159 -0.02 -6.27 5.00
N HIS A 160 -1.18 -5.90 4.46
CA HIS A 160 -2.22 -6.80 4.00
C HIS A 160 -2.40 -6.61 2.49
N MET A 161 -2.56 -7.72 1.77
CA MET A 161 -2.83 -7.68 0.33
C MET A 161 -4.02 -8.56 -0.01
N ASP A 162 -4.98 -7.98 -0.73
CA ASP A 162 -6.05 -8.70 -1.41
C ASP A 162 -5.72 -8.82 -2.90
N TYR A 163 -6.02 -9.97 -3.49
CA TYR A 163 -5.95 -10.21 -4.92
C TYR A 163 -7.26 -10.80 -5.40
N THR A 164 -7.85 -10.19 -6.43
CA THR A 164 -9.02 -10.73 -7.13
C THR A 164 -8.76 -10.83 -8.63
N LEU A 165 -8.97 -12.02 -9.17
CA LEU A 165 -8.98 -12.28 -10.61
C LEU A 165 -10.39 -11.98 -11.14
N GLY A 166 -10.55 -10.87 -11.85
CA GLY A 166 -11.83 -10.52 -12.49
C GLY A 166 -12.21 -11.51 -13.60
N SER A 167 -13.48 -11.49 -14.00
CA SER A 167 -14.03 -12.44 -14.98
C SER A 167 -13.42 -12.33 -16.39
N GLY A 168 -12.79 -11.20 -16.74
CA GLY A 168 -12.05 -11.05 -17.99
C GLY A 168 -10.74 -11.84 -18.03
N HIS A 169 -10.21 -12.22 -16.85
CA HIS A 169 -9.02 -13.06 -16.68
C HIS A 169 -9.36 -14.43 -16.09
N ALA A 170 -10.62 -14.86 -16.19
CA ALA A 170 -11.05 -16.16 -15.70
C ALA A 170 -10.26 -17.30 -16.35
N LEU A 171 -9.93 -18.31 -15.55
CA LEU A 171 -9.22 -19.50 -16.03
C LEU A 171 -10.23 -20.51 -16.58
N THR A 172 -9.81 -21.27 -17.58
CA THR A 172 -10.64 -22.32 -18.18
C THR A 172 -10.33 -23.68 -17.55
N CYS A 173 -11.36 -24.36 -17.08
CA CYS A 173 -11.27 -25.73 -16.59
C CYS A 173 -11.33 -26.74 -17.75
N VAL A 174 -10.92 -27.98 -17.52
CA VAL A 174 -10.88 -29.06 -18.54
C VAL A 174 -12.25 -29.33 -19.19
N ASN A 175 -13.35 -29.12 -18.45
CA ASN A 175 -14.72 -29.26 -18.95
C ASN A 175 -15.22 -28.04 -19.76
N GLY A 176 -14.37 -27.03 -19.96
CA GLY A 176 -14.70 -25.79 -20.68
C GLY A 176 -15.39 -24.70 -19.84
N SER A 177 -15.68 -24.93 -18.55
CA SER A 177 -16.23 -23.88 -17.69
C SER A 177 -15.16 -22.87 -17.28
N SER A 178 -15.57 -21.63 -17.01
CA SER A 178 -14.69 -20.53 -16.61
C SER A 178 -14.80 -20.25 -15.11
N ILE A 179 -13.65 -20.06 -14.46
CA ILE A 179 -13.54 -19.88 -13.00
C ILE A 179 -12.65 -18.69 -12.67
N THR A 180 -13.06 -17.90 -11.67
CA THR A 180 -12.26 -16.82 -11.09
C THR A 180 -11.85 -17.17 -9.67
N TYR A 181 -10.85 -16.46 -9.16
CA TYR A 181 -10.26 -16.69 -7.85
C TYR A 181 -10.05 -15.39 -7.10
N SER A 182 -10.14 -15.44 -5.79
CA SER A 182 -9.68 -14.36 -4.90
C SER A 182 -8.93 -14.92 -3.70
N GLY A 183 -8.09 -14.10 -3.10
CA GLY A 183 -7.30 -14.48 -1.95
C GLY A 183 -6.63 -13.28 -1.30
N SER A 184 -6.06 -13.51 -0.13
CA SER A 184 -5.41 -12.46 0.63
C SER A 184 -4.34 -13.00 1.56
N THR A 185 -3.41 -12.14 1.96
CA THR A 185 -2.31 -12.49 2.85
C THR A 185 -1.84 -11.29 3.66
N ASP A 186 -1.30 -11.58 4.84
CA ASP A 186 -0.52 -10.63 5.61
C ASP A 186 0.98 -10.90 5.39
N PHE A 187 1.76 -9.84 5.28
CA PHE A 187 3.21 -9.93 5.04
C PHE A 187 3.96 -8.89 5.90
N PRO A 188 5.20 -9.18 6.29
CA PRO A 188 6.01 -8.20 7.01
C PRO A 188 6.39 -7.05 6.08
N LEU A 189 6.21 -5.83 6.57
CA LEU A 189 6.57 -4.60 5.87
C LEU A 189 7.68 -3.89 6.66
N PHE A 190 8.71 -3.45 5.96
CA PHE A 190 9.89 -2.79 6.54
C PHE A 190 10.05 -1.42 5.92
N CYS A 191 10.11 -0.39 6.76
CA CYS A 191 10.16 1.00 6.30
C CYS A 191 11.40 1.71 6.86
N GLU A 192 12.04 2.50 6.02
CA GLU A 192 13.08 3.45 6.42
C GLU A 192 12.56 4.87 6.26
N HIS A 193 12.73 5.69 7.30
CA HIS A 193 12.31 7.09 7.31
C HIS A 193 13.50 8.00 7.03
N ASP A 194 13.31 9.00 6.17
CA ASP A 194 14.27 10.09 6.01
C ASP A 194 14.11 11.16 7.12
N ALA A 195 14.88 12.25 7.02
CA ALA A 195 14.86 13.34 8.01
C ALA A 195 13.51 14.06 8.10
N ASP A 196 12.71 14.02 7.03
CA ASP A 196 11.38 14.61 6.94
C ASP A 196 10.28 13.57 7.21
N PHE A 197 10.66 12.39 7.69
CA PHE A 197 9.79 11.26 8.00
C PHE A 197 9.06 10.67 6.78
N ASN A 198 9.53 10.92 5.56
CA ASN A 198 9.04 10.17 4.40
C ASN A 198 9.54 8.74 4.50
N ALA A 199 8.67 7.78 4.20
CA ALA A 199 8.96 6.36 4.36
C ALA A 199 9.24 5.70 3.01
N THR A 200 10.33 4.94 2.94
CA THR A 200 10.57 3.97 1.87
C THR A 200 10.39 2.57 2.44
N CYS A 201 9.31 1.91 2.03
CA CYS A 201 8.89 0.62 2.52
C CYS A 201 9.13 -0.50 1.51
N THR A 202 9.59 -1.65 1.99
CA THR A 202 9.81 -2.86 1.21
C THR A 202 9.29 -4.09 1.93
N ALA A 203 9.04 -5.16 1.18
CA ALA A 203 8.68 -6.46 1.72
C ALA A 203 9.52 -7.57 1.10
N PRO A 204 9.85 -8.63 1.86
CA PRO A 204 10.45 -9.83 1.28
C PRO A 204 9.45 -10.54 0.38
N VAL A 205 9.93 -11.35 -0.55
CA VAL A 205 9.08 -12.17 -1.44
C VAL A 205 8.02 -12.94 -0.64
N PHE A 206 6.77 -12.85 -1.08
CA PHE A 206 5.64 -13.55 -0.46
C PHE A 206 4.65 -14.08 -1.50
N GLU A 207 3.76 -14.97 -1.06
CA GLU A 207 2.69 -15.54 -1.87
C GLU A 207 1.33 -15.14 -1.29
N ILE A 208 0.39 -14.85 -2.17
CA ILE A 208 -1.01 -14.63 -1.83
C ILE A 208 -1.74 -15.94 -2.08
N PRO A 209 -2.18 -16.65 -1.03
CA PRO A 209 -2.90 -17.89 -1.17
C PRO A 209 -4.29 -17.64 -1.77
N VAL A 210 -4.74 -18.53 -2.64
CA VAL A 210 -6.10 -18.50 -3.19
C VAL A 210 -7.07 -19.00 -2.12
N LEU A 211 -8.00 -18.16 -1.68
CA LEU A 211 -8.90 -18.49 -0.56
C LEU A 211 -10.32 -18.84 -1.02
N SER A 212 -10.72 -18.38 -2.20
CA SER A 212 -12.05 -18.63 -2.74
C SER A 212 -12.05 -18.61 -4.26
N TYR A 213 -13.12 -19.15 -4.83
CA TYR A 213 -13.38 -19.15 -6.27
C TYR A 213 -14.84 -18.86 -6.57
N GLN A 214 -15.10 -18.41 -7.80
CA GLN A 214 -16.44 -18.20 -8.33
C GLN A 214 -16.51 -18.68 -9.79
N TRP A 215 -17.64 -19.27 -10.18
CA TRP A 215 -17.88 -19.60 -11.58
C TRP A 215 -18.29 -18.36 -12.36
N VAL A 216 -17.78 -18.22 -13.58
CA VAL A 216 -18.21 -17.18 -14.51
C VAL A 216 -19.41 -17.70 -15.30
N SER A 217 -20.51 -16.93 -15.27
CA SER A 217 -21.75 -17.19 -15.99
C SER A 217 -21.71 -16.70 -17.44
#